data_AF-A0A2J6S4J0-F1
#
_entry.id   AF-A0A2J6S4J0-F1
#
_cell.length_a   1.000
_cell.length_b   1.000
_cell.length_c   1.000
_cell.angle_alpha   90.00
_cell.angle_beta   90.00
_cell.angle_gamma   90.00
#
_symmetry.space_group_name_H-M   'P 1'
#
loop_
_entity.id
_entity.type
_entity.pdbx_description
1 polymer ?
#
loop_
_entity_poly.entity_id
_entity_poly.type
_entity_poly.pdbx_seq_one_letter_code
_entity_poly.pdbx_strand_id
1 'polypeptide(L)'
;MSHAGKAPRLGLVRKDVPTRMSHASATTAFNPHEIVNLMTRYYQLLSKMRYFPESYIKYAPHDPPIDVEFALSLGIEPQAIELLQLLPYVEGLDNEDEFIMHGSFADFRQQNVLEQSRDPKFVSPDEGFDHENGEYVRPWVLALTEFGNLGSILYYNTRNGHMTLEGFNGGSLDPVFSDRRNGSSFSVNQNSIDYLPSRPAKEMLEDFMNRHLTLEWIPFYLNAYCIFREGDTHHDELKQLFEYYGWPDDFNAPAFDVAADRWRTFDSVRGLVEESKRKVPQVTHLSDTTERRLQEHLDRRQDGIWDGNPNMSAEEVAKLERELEKRQTAYNIVSEQLTEAEDLTENMGEDDEEMEKAWKKQIESYISWIRINLEFSKREGGKFEVEEETRKMEEDIRGLEEKLGDVASLPKTSEEAIQPPGSTAISHED
;
A
#
# COMPACT_ATOMS: atom_id res chain seq x y z
N MET A 1 62.41 12.59 -64.98
CA MET A 1 61.75 13.35 -63.90
C MET A 1 60.33 12.84 -63.77
N SER A 2 59.92 12.46 -62.55
CA SER A 2 58.55 12.11 -62.12
C SER A 2 57.89 10.85 -62.73
N HIS A 3 58.20 9.68 -62.16
CA HIS A 3 57.27 8.55 -62.08
C HIS A 3 56.46 8.69 -60.78
N ALA A 4 55.12 8.66 -60.86
CA ALA A 4 54.26 8.55 -59.70
C ALA A 4 53.27 7.39 -59.92
N GLY A 5 53.52 6.29 -59.21
CA GLY A 5 52.68 5.12 -59.14
C GLY A 5 51.41 5.37 -58.31
N LYS A 6 50.33 4.69 -58.69
CA LYS A 6 49.08 4.60 -57.93
C LYS A 6 49.26 3.60 -56.79
N ALA A 7 48.99 4.05 -55.57
CA ALA A 7 48.96 3.23 -54.37
C ALA A 7 47.66 2.42 -54.25
N PRO A 8 47.65 1.30 -53.49
CA PRO A 8 46.55 0.33 -53.44
C PRO A 8 45.46 0.73 -52.43
N ARG A 9 44.22 0.31 -52.72
CA ARG A 9 43.06 0.45 -51.84
C ARG A 9 43.18 -0.52 -50.66
N LEU A 10 43.18 0.05 -49.45
CA LEU A 10 43.07 -0.66 -48.17
C LEU A 10 41.75 -1.42 -48.09
N GLY A 11 41.85 -2.74 -47.91
CA GLY A 11 40.74 -3.61 -47.57
C GLY A 11 40.30 -3.39 -46.12
N LEU A 12 39.03 -3.05 -45.95
CA LEU A 12 38.34 -3.10 -44.66
C LEU A 12 38.17 -4.57 -44.27
N VAL A 13 38.90 -4.97 -43.24
CA VAL A 13 38.74 -6.24 -42.52
C VAL A 13 37.34 -6.28 -41.93
N ARG A 14 36.49 -7.16 -42.45
CA ARG A 14 35.26 -7.59 -41.78
C ARG A 14 35.70 -8.31 -40.50
N LYS A 15 35.42 -7.71 -39.34
CA LYS A 15 35.46 -8.43 -38.07
C LYS A 15 34.35 -9.47 -38.11
N ASP A 16 34.73 -10.73 -38.02
CA ASP A 16 33.83 -11.86 -37.82
C ASP A 16 32.96 -11.58 -36.58
N VAL A 17 31.65 -11.58 -36.81
CA VAL A 17 30.63 -11.59 -35.76
C VAL A 17 30.73 -12.95 -35.07
N PRO A 18 30.91 -13.04 -33.74
CA PRO A 18 30.88 -14.32 -33.07
C PRO A 18 29.49 -14.94 -33.23
N THR A 19 29.45 -16.05 -33.95
CA THR A 19 28.31 -16.95 -34.06
C THR A 19 27.80 -17.28 -32.66
N ARG A 20 26.55 -16.90 -32.42
CA ARG A 20 25.64 -17.29 -31.33
C ARG A 20 26.10 -18.59 -30.65
N MET A 21 26.79 -18.47 -29.50
CA MET A 21 26.95 -19.61 -28.61
C MET A 21 25.57 -19.91 -28.03
N SER A 22 25.01 -21.04 -28.46
CA SER A 22 23.91 -21.69 -27.80
C SER A 22 24.36 -22.08 -26.39
N HIS A 23 24.09 -21.23 -25.40
CA HIS A 23 23.95 -21.70 -24.04
C HIS A 23 22.69 -22.55 -24.00
N ALA A 24 22.85 -23.84 -24.25
CA ALA A 24 21.97 -24.84 -23.66
C ALA A 24 22.16 -24.67 -22.14
N SER A 25 21.31 -23.83 -21.54
CA SER A 25 21.20 -23.75 -20.09
C SER A 25 20.84 -25.16 -19.63
N ALA A 26 21.71 -25.78 -18.86
CA ALA A 26 21.38 -27.05 -18.24
C ALA A 26 20.09 -26.81 -17.44
N THR A 27 19.01 -27.47 -17.82
CA THR A 27 17.77 -27.49 -17.04
C THR A 27 18.10 -28.11 -15.70
N THR A 28 18.40 -27.27 -14.70
CA THR A 28 18.48 -27.70 -13.31
C THR A 28 17.15 -28.35 -12.98
N ALA A 29 17.20 -29.58 -12.47
CA ALA A 29 15.99 -30.28 -12.04
C ALA A 29 15.26 -29.42 -11.00
N PHE A 30 13.94 -29.31 -11.13
CA PHE A 30 13.12 -28.59 -10.16
C PHE A 30 13.37 -29.09 -8.74
N ASN A 31 13.57 -28.15 -7.83
CA ASN A 31 13.73 -28.42 -6.41
C ASN A 31 12.79 -27.49 -5.63
N PRO A 32 11.65 -27.99 -5.11
CA PRO A 32 10.68 -27.15 -4.40
C PRO A 32 11.29 -26.52 -3.13
N HIS A 33 12.28 -27.17 -2.52
CA HIS A 33 12.92 -26.64 -1.31
C HIS A 33 13.70 -25.35 -1.55
N GLU A 34 14.18 -25.10 -2.78
CA GLU A 34 14.92 -23.87 -3.07
C GLU A 34 13.99 -22.65 -2.94
N ILE A 35 12.83 -22.70 -3.59
CA ILE A 35 11.85 -21.61 -3.53
C ILE A 35 11.21 -21.50 -2.13
N VAL A 36 10.94 -22.62 -1.46
CA VAL A 36 10.43 -22.63 -0.06
C VAL A 36 11.40 -21.91 0.88
N ASN A 37 12.70 -22.18 0.75
CA ASN A 37 13.73 -21.51 1.56
C ASN A 37 13.83 -20.02 1.24
N LEU A 38 13.70 -19.62 -0.03
CA LEU A 38 13.73 -18.21 -0.42
C LEU A 38 12.52 -17.44 0.12
N MET A 39 11.31 -17.97 -0.05
CA MET A 39 10.08 -17.37 0.49
C MET A 39 10.12 -17.29 2.02
N THR A 40 10.60 -18.35 2.68
CA THR A 40 10.80 -18.37 4.15
C THR A 40 11.72 -17.23 4.59
N ARG A 41 12.88 -17.08 3.94
CA ARG A 41 13.84 -16.01 4.27
C ARG A 41 13.24 -14.63 4.04
N TYR A 42 12.45 -14.46 2.98
CA TYR A 42 11.78 -13.20 2.70
C TYR A 42 10.76 -12.84 3.78
N TYR A 43 9.88 -13.77 4.17
CA TYR A 43 8.94 -13.53 5.29
C TYR A 43 9.65 -13.27 6.62
N GLN A 44 10.72 -14.01 6.92
CA GLN A 44 11.53 -13.78 8.12
C GLN A 44 12.18 -12.40 8.11
N LEU A 45 12.61 -11.90 6.94
CA LEU A 45 13.15 -10.55 6.81
C LEU A 45 12.07 -9.49 7.10
N LEU A 46 10.88 -9.63 6.52
CA LEU A 46 9.76 -8.72 6.80
C LEU A 46 9.39 -8.72 8.28
N SER A 47 9.37 -9.89 8.92
CA SER A 47 9.14 -9.98 10.36
C SER A 47 10.27 -9.34 11.19
N LYS A 48 11.53 -9.53 10.79
CA LYS A 48 12.69 -8.88 11.41
C LYS A 48 12.59 -7.35 11.32
N MET A 49 12.01 -6.82 10.24
CA MET A 49 11.70 -5.39 10.05
C MET A 49 10.49 -4.90 10.85
N ARG A 50 9.90 -5.74 11.73
CA ARG A 50 8.71 -5.42 12.53
C ARG A 50 7.46 -5.18 11.68
N TYR A 51 7.42 -5.72 10.45
CA TYR A 51 6.23 -5.60 9.63
C TYR A 51 5.08 -6.37 10.27
N PHE A 52 5.27 -7.67 10.53
CA PHE A 52 4.34 -8.51 11.28
C PHE A 52 5.09 -9.43 12.27
N PRO A 53 4.40 -9.97 13.31
CA PRO A 53 5.01 -10.87 14.28
C PRO A 53 5.50 -12.18 13.64
N GLU A 54 6.63 -12.72 14.10
CA GLU A 54 7.18 -13.99 13.57
C GLU A 54 6.18 -15.15 13.71
N SER A 55 5.35 -15.13 14.76
CA SER A 55 4.30 -16.11 14.99
C SER A 55 3.25 -16.21 13.89
N TYR A 56 3.16 -15.22 13.00
CA TYR A 56 2.26 -15.24 11.85
C TYR A 56 2.78 -16.15 10.74
N ILE A 57 4.09 -16.40 10.67
CA ILE A 57 4.68 -17.28 9.65
C ILE A 57 4.40 -18.72 10.03
N LYS A 58 3.71 -19.44 9.15
CA LYS A 58 3.41 -20.86 9.29
C LYS A 58 4.17 -21.68 8.26
N TYR A 59 4.59 -22.87 8.69
CA TYR A 59 5.43 -23.78 7.91
C TYR A 59 4.69 -25.11 7.70
N ALA A 60 5.09 -25.82 6.65
CA ALA A 60 4.62 -27.19 6.43
C ALA A 60 5.06 -28.14 7.58
N PRO A 61 4.30 -29.21 7.89
CA PRO A 61 3.02 -29.57 7.28
C PRO A 61 1.88 -28.62 7.70
N HIS A 62 1.03 -28.28 6.75
CA HIS A 62 -0.07 -27.32 6.95
C HIS A 62 -1.24 -27.94 7.70
N ASP A 63 -1.88 -27.16 8.56
CA ASP A 63 -3.12 -27.49 9.25
C ASP A 63 -4.14 -26.34 9.07
N PRO A 64 -5.24 -26.54 8.33
CA PRO A 64 -5.56 -27.74 7.55
C PRO A 64 -4.58 -27.94 6.37
N PRO A 65 -4.44 -29.18 5.84
CA PRO A 65 -3.61 -29.43 4.66
C PRO A 65 -4.24 -28.83 3.39
N ILE A 66 -3.41 -28.64 2.35
CA ILE A 66 -3.88 -28.26 1.01
C ILE A 66 -4.83 -29.33 0.47
N ASP A 67 -5.96 -28.92 -0.10
CA ASP A 67 -6.90 -29.81 -0.78
C ASP A 67 -6.34 -30.24 -2.14
N VAL A 68 -5.60 -31.36 -2.14
CA VAL A 68 -4.93 -31.91 -3.32
C VAL A 68 -5.91 -32.30 -4.42
N GLU A 69 -7.05 -32.91 -4.06
CA GLU A 69 -8.05 -33.32 -5.05
C GLU A 69 -8.69 -32.11 -5.72
N PHE A 70 -8.96 -31.06 -4.93
CA PHE A 70 -9.46 -29.82 -5.47
C PHE A 70 -8.43 -29.12 -6.38
N ALA A 71 -7.16 -29.03 -5.96
CA ALA A 71 -6.09 -28.47 -6.77
C ALA A 71 -5.91 -29.23 -8.11
N LEU A 72 -6.03 -30.56 -8.09
CA LEU A 72 -6.03 -31.38 -9.32
C LEU A 72 -7.22 -31.06 -10.22
N SER A 73 -8.40 -30.84 -9.64
CA SER A 73 -9.61 -30.47 -10.40
C SER A 73 -9.50 -29.11 -11.11
N LEU A 74 -8.66 -28.21 -10.58
CA LEU A 74 -8.31 -26.91 -11.19
C LEU A 74 -7.20 -27.02 -12.26
N GLY A 75 -6.77 -28.25 -12.58
CA GLY A 75 -5.75 -28.51 -13.59
C GLY A 75 -4.32 -28.15 -13.16
N ILE A 76 -4.04 -28.04 -11.86
CA ILE A 76 -2.69 -27.76 -11.35
C ILE A 76 -1.83 -29.03 -11.46
N GLU A 77 -0.61 -28.92 -11.98
CA GLU A 77 0.29 -30.07 -12.13
C GLU A 77 0.80 -30.61 -10.79
N PRO A 78 1.06 -31.93 -10.64
CA PRO A 78 1.52 -32.52 -9.38
C PRO A 78 2.74 -31.85 -8.77
N GLN A 79 3.66 -31.36 -9.59
CA GLN A 79 4.87 -30.65 -9.17
C GLN A 79 4.55 -29.29 -8.52
N ALA A 80 3.54 -28.57 -9.02
CA ALA A 80 3.08 -27.32 -8.43
C ALA A 80 2.27 -27.59 -7.15
N ILE A 81 1.50 -28.67 -7.09
CA ILE A 81 0.81 -29.11 -5.86
C ILE A 81 1.80 -29.54 -4.79
N GLU A 82 2.91 -30.21 -5.15
CA GLU A 82 4.01 -30.53 -4.23
C GLU A 82 4.58 -29.24 -3.61
N LEU A 83 4.79 -28.20 -4.42
CA LEU A 83 5.26 -26.92 -3.92
C LEU A 83 4.25 -26.24 -2.99
N LEU A 84 2.96 -26.21 -3.34
CA LEU A 84 1.91 -25.61 -2.50
C LEU A 84 1.87 -26.23 -1.09
N GLN A 85 2.09 -27.54 -0.98
CA GLN A 85 2.14 -28.25 0.30
C GLN A 85 3.37 -27.92 1.15
N LEU A 86 4.40 -27.29 0.57
CA LEU A 86 5.67 -26.98 1.24
C LEU A 86 5.87 -25.48 1.49
N LEU A 87 5.21 -24.60 0.71
CA LEU A 87 5.36 -23.15 0.83
C LEU A 87 4.92 -22.66 2.22
N PRO A 88 5.70 -21.78 2.87
CA PRO A 88 5.22 -21.07 4.04
C PRO A 88 4.08 -20.11 3.65
N TYR A 89 3.25 -19.75 4.62
CA TYR A 89 2.23 -18.72 4.47
C TYR A 89 2.19 -17.85 5.74
N VAL A 90 1.46 -16.74 5.68
CA VAL A 90 1.33 -15.78 6.78
C VAL A 90 -0.13 -15.74 7.21
N GLU A 91 -0.41 -16.01 8.49
CA GLU A 91 -1.75 -15.88 9.08
C GLU A 91 -1.96 -14.51 9.73
N GLY A 92 -3.22 -14.12 9.91
CA GLY A 92 -3.56 -12.90 10.65
C GLY A 92 -3.33 -11.61 9.88
N LEU A 93 -3.12 -11.72 8.56
CA LEU A 93 -3.15 -10.63 7.60
C LEU A 93 -4.32 -10.85 6.64
N ASP A 94 -4.90 -9.75 6.17
CA ASP A 94 -6.04 -9.75 5.27
C ASP A 94 -5.58 -9.57 3.81
N ASN A 95 -6.50 -9.76 2.86
CA ASN A 95 -6.22 -9.64 1.42
C ASN A 95 -5.94 -8.19 0.95
N GLU A 96 -6.03 -7.20 1.83
CA GLU A 96 -5.65 -5.81 1.58
C GLU A 96 -4.23 -5.50 2.10
N ASP A 97 -3.61 -6.42 2.84
CA ASP A 97 -2.28 -6.24 3.40
C ASP A 97 -1.20 -6.53 2.36
N GLU A 98 -0.38 -5.52 2.07
CA GLU A 98 0.61 -5.61 1.02
C GLU A 98 1.72 -6.59 1.37
N PHE A 99 1.91 -7.60 0.54
CA PHE A 99 3.06 -8.47 0.55
C PHE A 99 4.18 -7.92 -0.33
N ILE A 100 3.87 -7.60 -1.59
CA ILE A 100 4.85 -7.05 -2.53
C ILE A 100 4.18 -6.23 -3.63
N MET A 101 4.60 -4.97 -3.80
CA MET A 101 4.12 -4.08 -4.86
C MET A 101 2.57 -4.07 -4.97
N HIS A 102 1.91 -3.87 -3.85
CA HIS A 102 0.45 -3.92 -3.64
C HIS A 102 -0.21 -5.29 -3.81
N GLY A 103 0.53 -6.34 -4.19
CA GLY A 103 0.04 -7.71 -4.18
C GLY A 103 0.00 -8.25 -2.76
N SER A 104 -1.00 -9.09 -2.44
CA SER A 104 -1.30 -9.50 -1.07
C SER A 104 -0.77 -10.91 -0.76
N PHE A 105 -0.67 -11.24 0.53
CA PHE A 105 -0.33 -12.58 0.99
C PHE A 105 -1.38 -13.60 0.51
N ALA A 106 -0.94 -14.83 0.20
CA ALA A 106 -1.82 -15.89 -0.26
C ALA A 106 -1.82 -17.09 0.69
N ASP A 107 -3.00 -17.52 1.12
CA ASP A 107 -3.20 -18.75 1.89
C ASP A 107 -3.91 -19.83 1.07
N PHE A 108 -3.11 -20.67 0.39
CA PHE A 108 -3.61 -21.72 -0.51
C PHE A 108 -4.30 -22.90 0.22
N ARG A 109 -4.41 -22.89 1.55
CA ARG A 109 -5.30 -23.84 2.25
C ARG A 109 -6.77 -23.52 1.97
N GLN A 110 -7.06 -22.28 1.60
CA GLN A 110 -8.41 -21.82 1.31
C GLN A 110 -8.76 -22.08 -0.16
N GLN A 111 -9.91 -22.73 -0.40
CA GLN A 111 -10.32 -23.12 -1.76
C GLN A 111 -10.51 -21.92 -2.69
N ASN A 112 -11.07 -20.81 -2.20
CA ASN A 112 -11.24 -19.58 -2.96
C ASN A 112 -9.90 -18.98 -3.42
N VAL A 113 -8.84 -19.06 -2.60
CA VAL A 113 -7.50 -18.60 -2.97
C VAL A 113 -6.90 -19.49 -4.06
N LEU A 114 -7.07 -20.82 -3.95
CA LEU A 114 -6.67 -21.76 -5.00
C LEU A 114 -7.42 -21.52 -6.31
N GLU A 115 -8.73 -21.29 -6.27
CA GLU A 115 -9.54 -20.95 -7.46
C GLU A 115 -9.04 -19.65 -8.09
N GLN A 116 -8.92 -18.58 -7.30
CA GLN A 116 -8.46 -17.28 -7.76
C GLN A 116 -7.06 -17.37 -8.36
N SER A 117 -6.18 -18.23 -7.86
CA SER A 117 -4.83 -18.38 -8.41
C SER A 117 -4.79 -18.83 -9.88
N ARG A 118 -5.91 -19.34 -10.43
CA ARG A 118 -6.03 -19.74 -11.84
C ARG A 118 -6.52 -18.61 -12.75
N ASP A 119 -7.27 -17.66 -12.19
CA ASP A 119 -7.77 -16.45 -12.85
C ASP A 119 -7.59 -15.23 -11.91
N PRO A 120 -6.33 -14.82 -11.65
CA PRO A 120 -6.05 -13.85 -10.60
C PRO A 120 -6.63 -12.46 -10.89
N LYS A 121 -6.93 -12.15 -12.16
CA LYS A 121 -7.51 -10.87 -12.59
C LYS A 121 -9.02 -10.92 -12.81
N PHE A 122 -9.68 -12.04 -12.48
CA PHE A 122 -11.13 -12.23 -12.69
C PHE A 122 -11.58 -11.99 -14.14
N VAL A 123 -10.76 -12.37 -15.12
CA VAL A 123 -11.08 -12.19 -16.54
C VAL A 123 -12.15 -13.20 -17.01
N SER A 124 -12.32 -14.30 -16.27
CA SER A 124 -13.23 -15.41 -16.58
C SER A 124 -12.99 -15.97 -17.99
N PRO A 125 -11.79 -16.52 -18.27
CA PRO A 125 -11.51 -17.12 -19.56
C PRO A 125 -12.41 -18.34 -19.80
N ASP A 126 -12.94 -18.46 -21.02
CA ASP A 126 -13.89 -19.50 -21.42
C ASP A 126 -13.36 -20.44 -22.52
N GLU A 127 -12.13 -20.19 -22.98
CA GLU A 127 -11.46 -20.95 -24.04
C GLU A 127 -10.06 -21.41 -23.62
N GLY A 128 -9.48 -22.33 -24.40
CA GLY A 128 -8.14 -22.86 -24.13
C GLY A 128 -7.04 -21.81 -24.29
N PHE A 129 -5.86 -22.14 -23.80
CA PHE A 129 -4.67 -21.28 -23.76
C PHE A 129 -4.24 -20.59 -25.07
N ASP A 130 -4.63 -21.13 -26.24
CA ASP A 130 -4.26 -20.64 -27.57
C ASP A 130 -5.32 -19.69 -28.19
N HIS A 131 -6.35 -19.35 -27.43
CA HIS A 131 -7.47 -18.49 -27.86
C HIS A 131 -7.31 -17.05 -27.37
N GLU A 132 -8.00 -16.10 -28.02
CA GLU A 132 -7.90 -14.67 -27.69
C GLU A 132 -8.29 -14.37 -26.24
N ASN A 133 -9.37 -14.99 -25.77
CA ASN A 133 -9.82 -15.00 -24.36
C ASN A 133 -9.43 -16.30 -23.64
N GLY A 134 -8.25 -16.83 -23.96
CA GLY A 134 -7.78 -18.10 -23.41
C GLY A 134 -7.44 -18.01 -21.92
N GLU A 135 -7.36 -19.18 -21.28
CA GLU A 135 -6.90 -19.33 -19.89
C GLU A 135 -5.61 -18.55 -19.58
N TYR A 136 -5.53 -18.08 -18.34
CA TYR A 136 -4.52 -17.12 -17.89
C TYR A 136 -3.24 -17.83 -17.41
N VAL A 137 -3.36 -18.62 -16.34
CA VAL A 137 -2.22 -19.25 -15.65
C VAL A 137 -2.02 -20.68 -16.14
N ARG A 138 -0.82 -21.04 -16.61
CA ARG A 138 -0.52 -22.41 -17.07
C ARG A 138 -0.60 -23.43 -15.90
N PRO A 139 -0.83 -24.73 -16.16
CA PRO A 139 -0.90 -25.79 -15.14
C PRO A 139 0.33 -25.91 -14.22
N TRP A 140 1.51 -25.54 -14.72
CA TRP A 140 2.81 -25.57 -14.02
C TRP A 140 3.26 -24.21 -13.48
N VAL A 141 2.37 -23.21 -13.48
CA VAL A 141 2.63 -21.88 -12.95
C VAL A 141 1.72 -21.65 -11.76
N LEU A 142 2.29 -21.12 -10.68
CA LEU A 142 1.57 -20.67 -9.49
C LEU A 142 1.59 -19.14 -9.44
N ALA A 143 0.43 -18.52 -9.23
CA ALA A 143 0.38 -17.15 -8.72
C ALA A 143 0.60 -17.24 -7.20
N LEU A 144 1.69 -16.65 -6.70
CA LEU A 144 2.12 -16.69 -5.30
C LEU A 144 1.58 -15.53 -4.45
N THR A 145 0.82 -14.62 -5.06
CA THR A 145 0.12 -13.53 -4.39
C THR A 145 -1.35 -13.59 -4.69
N GLU A 146 -2.15 -13.09 -3.77
CA GLU A 146 -3.51 -12.70 -4.06
C GLU A 146 -3.50 -11.33 -4.74
N PHE A 147 -4.40 -11.14 -5.70
CA PHE A 147 -4.44 -9.91 -6.47
C PHE A 147 -4.97 -8.71 -5.69
N GLY A 148 -5.74 -8.95 -4.61
CA GLY A 148 -6.31 -7.91 -3.76
C GLY A 148 -7.10 -6.85 -4.56
N ASN A 149 -7.13 -5.62 -4.04
CA ASN A 149 -7.71 -4.45 -4.71
C ASN A 149 -6.70 -3.79 -5.66
N LEU A 150 -6.44 -4.43 -6.81
CA LEU A 150 -5.57 -3.94 -7.89
C LEU A 150 -4.05 -4.06 -7.63
N GLY A 151 -3.64 -5.12 -6.95
CA GLY A 151 -2.25 -5.42 -6.58
C GLY A 151 -1.38 -6.00 -7.70
N SER A 152 -0.15 -6.39 -7.34
CA SER A 152 0.74 -7.15 -8.22
C SER A 152 0.48 -8.65 -8.15
N ILE A 153 0.82 -9.35 -9.23
CA ILE A 153 0.77 -10.81 -9.30
C ILE A 153 2.18 -11.36 -9.49
N LEU A 154 2.66 -12.13 -8.51
CA LEU A 154 3.94 -12.80 -8.58
C LEU A 154 3.74 -14.24 -9.07
N TYR A 155 4.12 -14.53 -10.30
CA TYR A 155 4.07 -15.89 -10.83
C TYR A 155 5.38 -16.62 -10.59
N TYR A 156 5.28 -17.93 -10.32
CA TYR A 156 6.41 -18.84 -10.28
C TYR A 156 6.17 -20.03 -11.21
N ASN A 157 7.11 -20.29 -12.11
CA ASN A 157 7.05 -21.38 -13.07
C ASN A 157 7.89 -22.57 -12.58
N THR A 158 7.24 -23.68 -12.22
CA THR A 158 7.91 -24.85 -11.65
C THR A 158 8.79 -25.61 -12.65
N ARG A 159 8.64 -25.37 -13.95
CA ARG A 159 9.42 -26.06 -14.99
C ARG A 159 10.79 -25.44 -15.24
N ASN A 160 10.94 -24.14 -15.03
CA ASN A 160 12.21 -23.44 -15.25
C ASN A 160 12.72 -22.69 -14.02
N GLY A 161 11.94 -22.60 -12.95
CA GLY A 161 12.32 -21.90 -11.72
C GLY A 161 12.36 -20.38 -11.85
N HIS A 162 11.69 -19.81 -12.85
CA HIS A 162 11.62 -18.37 -13.06
C HIS A 162 10.41 -17.75 -12.36
N MET A 163 10.54 -16.47 -12.03
CA MET A 163 9.46 -15.63 -11.55
C MET A 163 9.17 -14.47 -12.50
N THR A 164 7.91 -14.08 -12.53
CA THR A 164 7.38 -12.93 -13.27
C THR A 164 6.56 -12.09 -12.30
N LEU A 165 6.80 -10.79 -12.25
CA LEU A 165 6.03 -9.86 -11.42
C LEU A 165 5.22 -8.93 -12.32
N GLU A 166 3.90 -9.08 -12.29
CA GLU A 166 2.97 -8.34 -13.13
C GLU A 166 2.17 -7.30 -12.35
N GLY A 167 1.91 -6.14 -12.95
CA GLY A 167 1.00 -5.14 -12.37
C GLY A 167 -0.45 -5.27 -12.82
N PHE A 168 -1.36 -4.65 -12.07
CA PHE A 168 -2.80 -4.60 -12.38
C PHE A 168 -3.10 -4.20 -13.83
N ASN A 169 -2.51 -3.09 -14.29
CA ASN A 169 -2.71 -2.55 -15.65
C ASN A 169 -1.91 -3.31 -16.73
N GLY A 170 -1.33 -4.47 -16.38
CA GLY A 170 -0.40 -5.22 -17.21
C GLY A 170 1.03 -4.66 -17.17
N GLY A 171 1.95 -5.44 -17.74
CA GLY A 171 3.38 -5.12 -17.73
C GLY A 171 4.11 -5.55 -16.46
N SER A 172 5.43 -5.48 -16.52
CA SER A 172 6.30 -5.89 -15.42
C SER A 172 6.42 -4.81 -14.35
N LEU A 173 6.24 -5.18 -13.08
CA LEU A 173 6.59 -4.34 -11.92
C LEU A 173 7.97 -4.67 -11.34
N ASP A 174 8.66 -5.68 -11.88
CA ASP A 174 10.04 -5.96 -11.48
C ASP A 174 10.95 -4.75 -11.82
N PRO A 175 11.61 -4.12 -10.82
CA PRO A 175 12.46 -2.95 -11.03
C PRO A 175 13.59 -3.16 -12.03
N VAL A 176 14.05 -4.40 -12.24
CA VAL A 176 15.10 -4.71 -13.22
C VAL A 176 14.64 -4.42 -14.66
N PHE A 177 13.33 -4.36 -14.89
CA PHE A 177 12.72 -4.13 -16.20
C PHE A 177 12.00 -2.78 -16.33
N SER A 178 12.04 -1.91 -15.32
CA SER A 178 11.34 -0.61 -15.31
C SER A 178 11.63 0.29 -16.52
N ASP A 179 12.87 0.26 -17.04
CA ASP A 179 13.30 1.03 -18.21
C ASP A 179 13.13 0.31 -19.55
N ARG A 180 12.66 -0.94 -19.54
CA ARG A 180 12.52 -1.75 -20.76
C ARG A 180 11.09 -1.70 -21.25
N ARG A 181 10.89 -1.26 -22.49
CA ARG A 181 9.61 -1.48 -23.17
C ARG A 181 9.33 -2.98 -23.16
N ASN A 182 8.17 -3.36 -22.62
CA ASN A 182 7.63 -4.71 -22.74
C ASN A 182 7.75 -5.15 -24.20
N GLY A 183 8.18 -6.40 -24.41
CA GLY A 183 8.19 -6.97 -25.75
C GLY A 183 6.79 -6.84 -26.36
N SER A 184 6.71 -6.47 -27.64
CA SER A 184 5.45 -6.45 -28.37
C SER A 184 4.82 -7.85 -28.30
N SER A 185 3.59 -7.94 -27.77
CA SER A 185 2.85 -9.19 -27.66
C SER A 185 2.71 -9.86 -29.04
N PHE A 186 3.14 -11.11 -29.13
CA PHE A 186 2.90 -11.98 -30.28
C PHE A 186 1.93 -13.13 -29.94
N SER A 187 1.31 -13.09 -28.76
CA SER A 187 0.30 -14.08 -28.35
C SER A 187 -1.07 -13.68 -28.88
N VAL A 188 -1.82 -14.65 -29.41
CA VAL A 188 -3.25 -14.47 -29.71
C VAL A 188 -4.00 -14.28 -28.39
N ASN A 189 -3.63 -15.04 -27.36
CA ASN A 189 -4.20 -14.92 -26.02
C ASN A 189 -3.72 -13.63 -25.35
N GLN A 190 -4.67 -12.70 -25.12
CA GLN A 190 -4.42 -11.40 -24.49
C GLN A 190 -4.09 -11.53 -23.00
N ASN A 191 -4.52 -12.63 -22.37
CA ASN A 191 -4.31 -12.95 -20.97
C ASN A 191 -2.97 -13.64 -20.70
N SER A 192 -2.25 -14.08 -21.75
CA SER A 192 -1.01 -14.83 -21.58
C SER A 192 0.07 -14.00 -20.91
N ILE A 193 0.69 -14.51 -19.85
CA ILE A 193 1.84 -13.87 -19.20
C ILE A 193 3.18 -14.12 -19.92
N ASP A 194 3.19 -14.91 -21.00
CA ASP A 194 4.44 -15.37 -21.64
C ASP A 194 5.22 -14.22 -22.31
N TYR A 195 4.58 -13.06 -22.56
CA TYR A 195 5.24 -11.87 -23.09
C TYR A 195 5.96 -11.05 -22.01
N LEU A 196 5.66 -11.29 -20.74
CA LEU A 196 6.27 -10.56 -19.63
C LEU A 196 7.70 -11.05 -19.39
N PRO A 197 8.64 -10.14 -19.08
CA PRO A 197 9.99 -10.55 -18.73
C PRO A 197 9.97 -11.37 -17.43
N SER A 198 10.82 -12.38 -17.36
CA SER A 198 11.00 -13.24 -16.19
C SER A 198 12.49 -13.43 -15.90
N ARG A 199 12.81 -13.77 -14.65
CA ARG A 199 14.19 -14.10 -14.23
C ARG A 199 14.19 -15.21 -13.18
N PRO A 200 15.33 -15.88 -12.90
CA PRO A 200 15.41 -16.92 -11.88
C PRO A 200 14.87 -16.45 -10.53
N ALA A 201 14.07 -17.28 -9.86
CA ALA A 201 13.42 -16.92 -8.59
C ALA A 201 14.42 -16.46 -7.52
N LYS A 202 15.57 -17.13 -7.45
CA LYS A 202 16.66 -16.75 -6.55
C LYS A 202 17.14 -15.31 -6.79
N GLU A 203 17.39 -14.94 -8.05
CA GLU A 203 17.83 -13.58 -8.39
C GLU A 203 16.78 -12.54 -8.02
N MET A 204 15.50 -12.83 -8.26
CA MET A 204 14.39 -11.93 -7.93
C MET A 204 14.24 -11.73 -6.42
N LEU A 205 14.11 -12.81 -5.64
CA LEU A 205 13.90 -12.71 -4.21
C LEU A 205 15.13 -12.20 -3.46
N GLU A 206 16.36 -12.51 -3.91
CA GLU A 206 17.56 -11.92 -3.31
C GLU A 206 17.69 -10.42 -3.59
N ASP A 207 17.27 -9.95 -4.77
CA ASP A 207 17.18 -8.51 -5.08
C ASP A 207 16.12 -7.83 -4.19
N PHE A 208 14.93 -8.40 -4.05
CA PHE A 208 13.90 -7.85 -3.16
C PHE A 208 14.33 -7.81 -1.69
N MET A 209 14.97 -8.88 -1.19
CA MET A 209 15.57 -8.87 0.15
C MET A 209 16.63 -7.78 0.29
N ASN A 210 17.49 -7.60 -0.72
CA ASN A 210 18.51 -6.56 -0.69
C ASN A 210 17.89 -5.15 -0.61
N ARG A 211 16.81 -4.89 -1.35
CA ARG A 211 16.08 -3.62 -1.32
C ARG A 211 15.51 -3.29 0.06
N HIS A 212 15.02 -4.30 0.78
CA HIS A 212 14.62 -4.16 2.18
C HIS A 212 15.79 -3.91 3.13
N LEU A 213 16.89 -4.65 2.94
CA LEU A 213 18.10 -4.46 3.74
C LEU A 213 18.70 -3.06 3.56
N THR A 214 18.65 -2.50 2.36
CA THR A 214 19.15 -1.15 2.06
C THR A 214 18.11 -0.05 2.29
N LEU A 215 16.92 -0.39 2.80
CA LEU A 215 15.80 0.53 3.01
C LEU A 215 15.37 1.28 1.74
N GLU A 216 15.63 0.71 0.56
CA GLU A 216 14.98 1.16 -0.68
C GLU A 216 13.49 0.86 -0.60
N TRP A 217 13.13 -0.28 0.02
CA TRP A 217 11.76 -0.69 0.30
C TRP A 217 11.57 -0.87 1.82
N ILE A 218 10.63 -0.12 2.39
CA ILE A 218 10.38 -0.09 3.82
C ILE A 218 8.98 -0.63 4.10
N PRO A 219 8.86 -1.88 4.58
CA PRO A 219 7.58 -2.42 5.02
C PRO A 219 7.23 -1.78 6.38
N PHE A 220 6.07 -1.13 6.46
CA PHE A 220 5.65 -0.46 7.69
C PHE A 220 4.13 -0.46 7.83
N TYR A 221 3.65 -0.65 9.06
CA TYR A 221 2.24 -0.50 9.38
C TYR A 221 1.98 0.93 9.83
N LEU A 222 1.21 1.69 9.03
CA LEU A 222 0.73 3.02 9.38
C LEU A 222 -0.78 2.98 9.66
N ASN A 223 -1.58 2.88 8.59
CA ASN A 223 -3.03 2.64 8.62
C ASN A 223 -3.40 1.30 7.98
N ALA A 224 -2.47 0.72 7.23
CA ALA A 224 -2.52 -0.57 6.58
C ALA A 224 -1.07 -1.08 6.47
N TYR A 225 -0.92 -2.37 6.21
CA TYR A 225 0.35 -2.96 5.87
C TYR A 225 0.74 -2.53 4.45
N CYS A 226 1.77 -1.70 4.32
CA CYS A 226 2.29 -1.25 3.02
C CYS A 226 3.83 -1.22 2.95
N ILE A 227 4.35 -1.21 1.73
CA ILE A 227 5.78 -1.06 1.44
C ILE A 227 6.03 0.32 0.82
N PHE A 228 6.69 1.18 1.59
CA PHE A 228 7.11 2.51 1.16
C PHE A 228 8.40 2.42 0.35
N ARG A 229 8.44 3.12 -0.79
CA ARG A 229 9.58 3.18 -1.71
C ARG A 229 10.16 4.59 -1.77
N GLU A 230 11.37 4.70 -2.28
CA GLU A 230 12.00 6.01 -2.49
C GLU A 230 11.09 6.94 -3.32
N GLY A 231 10.82 8.13 -2.77
CA GLY A 231 9.88 9.11 -3.33
C GLY A 231 8.44 9.01 -2.82
N ASP A 232 8.06 7.93 -2.13
CA ASP A 232 6.77 7.84 -1.46
C ASP A 232 6.72 8.78 -0.25
N THR A 233 5.51 9.22 0.10
CA THR A 233 5.29 10.04 1.29
C THR A 233 5.72 9.23 2.52
N HIS A 234 6.51 9.85 3.42
CA HIS A 234 7.10 9.27 4.63
C HIS A 234 8.32 8.35 4.44
N HIS A 235 8.73 8.00 3.22
CA HIS A 235 9.86 7.08 3.01
C HIS A 235 11.14 7.55 3.71
N ASP A 236 11.53 8.81 3.54
CA ASP A 236 12.74 9.38 4.14
C ASP A 236 12.70 9.34 5.69
N GLU A 237 11.54 9.62 6.28
CA GLU A 237 11.35 9.62 7.73
C GLU A 237 11.40 8.20 8.30
N LEU A 238 10.75 7.24 7.63
CA LEU A 238 10.81 5.84 8.01
C LEU A 238 12.22 5.28 7.83
N LYS A 239 12.94 5.67 6.78
CA LYS A 239 14.34 5.29 6.58
C LYS A 239 15.19 5.76 7.76
N GLN A 240 15.04 7.03 8.14
CA GLN A 240 15.75 7.61 9.28
C GLN A 240 15.41 6.89 10.59
N LEU A 241 14.14 6.51 10.79
CA LEU A 241 13.71 5.68 11.92
C LEU A 241 14.44 4.34 11.97
N PHE A 242 14.47 3.57 10.88
CA PHE A 242 15.18 2.29 10.85
C PHE A 242 16.69 2.44 11.07
N GLU A 243 17.33 3.39 10.41
CA GLU A 243 18.77 3.65 10.53
C GLU A 243 19.16 4.08 11.95
N TYR A 244 18.36 4.95 12.58
CA TYR A 244 18.61 5.44 13.94
C TYR A 244 18.63 4.31 14.97
N TYR A 245 17.76 3.30 14.79
CA TYR A 245 17.67 2.14 15.67
C TYR A 245 18.52 0.96 15.19
N GLY A 246 19.51 1.18 14.31
CA GLY A 246 20.60 0.24 14.02
C GLY A 246 20.31 -0.79 12.92
N TRP A 247 19.29 -0.58 12.09
CA TRP A 247 19.06 -1.45 10.94
C TRP A 247 20.23 -1.40 9.94
N PRO A 248 20.63 -2.54 9.32
CA PRO A 248 20.13 -3.91 9.51
C PRO A 248 20.88 -4.76 10.54
N ASP A 249 22.06 -4.32 10.98
CA ASP A 249 23.05 -5.16 11.67
C ASP A 249 22.92 -5.13 13.21
N ASP A 250 22.64 -3.96 13.80
CA ASP A 250 22.54 -3.74 15.26
C ASP A 250 21.14 -3.26 15.65
N PHE A 251 20.12 -3.90 15.07
CA PHE A 251 18.75 -3.43 15.15
C PHE A 251 18.14 -3.60 16.55
N ASN A 252 17.91 -2.48 17.24
CA ASN A 252 17.27 -2.45 18.56
C ASN A 252 15.75 -2.46 18.43
N ALA A 253 15.19 -3.65 18.22
CA ALA A 253 13.75 -3.84 17.99
C ALA A 253 12.84 -3.25 19.10
N PRO A 254 13.10 -3.47 20.41
CA PRO A 254 12.24 -2.87 21.45
C PRO A 254 12.23 -1.34 21.45
N ALA A 255 13.39 -0.70 21.24
CA ALA A 255 13.45 0.75 21.18
C ALA A 255 12.82 1.30 19.89
N PHE A 256 12.98 0.58 18.77
CA PHE A 256 12.31 0.88 17.51
C PHE A 256 10.78 0.84 17.66
N ASP A 257 10.21 -0.18 18.30
CA ASP A 257 8.75 -0.29 18.47
C ASP A 257 8.17 0.94 19.17
N VAL A 258 8.82 1.39 20.25
CA VAL A 258 8.42 2.59 21.00
C VAL A 258 8.51 3.85 20.12
N ALA A 259 9.57 3.97 19.32
CA ALA A 259 9.75 5.11 18.44
C ALA A 259 8.77 5.10 17.25
N ALA A 260 8.48 3.93 16.69
CA ALA A 260 7.51 3.74 15.63
C ALA A 260 6.10 4.15 16.08
N ASP A 261 5.69 3.77 17.30
CA ASP A 261 4.41 4.21 17.90
C ASP A 261 4.36 5.73 18.12
N ARG A 262 5.46 6.30 18.63
CA ARG A 262 5.57 7.76 18.80
C ARG A 262 5.48 8.49 17.46
N TRP A 263 6.19 8.01 16.44
CA TRP A 263 6.16 8.59 15.10
C TRP A 263 4.78 8.46 14.45
N ARG A 264 4.10 7.31 14.54
CA ARG A 264 2.71 7.15 14.06
C ARG A 264 1.75 8.13 14.71
N THR A 265 1.89 8.31 16.01
CA THR A 265 1.05 9.25 16.77
C THR A 265 1.32 10.68 16.30
N PHE A 266 2.59 11.05 16.15
CA PHE A 266 2.99 12.35 15.60
C PHE A 266 2.45 12.55 14.18
N ASP A 267 2.54 11.55 13.30
CA ASP A 267 2.05 11.63 11.93
C ASP A 267 0.53 11.88 11.87
N SER A 268 -0.22 11.21 12.75
CA SER A 268 -1.66 11.47 12.91
C SER A 268 -1.94 12.91 13.33
N VAL A 269 -1.17 13.45 14.28
CA VAL A 269 -1.30 14.84 14.75
C VAL A 269 -0.94 15.83 13.65
N ARG A 270 0.17 15.60 12.94
CA ARG A 270 0.57 16.36 11.76
C ARG A 270 -0.54 16.37 10.71
N GLY A 271 -1.18 15.23 10.47
CA GLY A 271 -2.33 15.11 9.57
C GLY A 271 -3.50 16.03 9.96
N LEU A 272 -3.80 16.17 11.26
CA LEU A 272 -4.85 17.08 11.75
C LEU A 272 -4.51 18.56 11.51
N VAL A 273 -3.24 18.95 11.64
CA VAL A 273 -2.78 20.31 11.33
C VAL A 273 -2.90 20.58 9.82
N GLU A 274 -2.42 19.65 8.99
CA GLU A 274 -2.52 19.76 7.53
C GLU A 274 -3.97 19.77 7.03
N GLU A 275 -4.86 18.99 7.63
CA GLU A 275 -6.30 19.02 7.33
C GLU A 275 -6.91 20.38 7.68
N SER A 276 -6.52 20.95 8.82
CA SER A 276 -6.98 22.28 9.24
C SER A 276 -6.52 23.36 8.26
N LYS A 277 -5.27 23.30 7.80
CA LYS A 277 -4.69 24.19 6.77
C LYS A 277 -5.40 24.05 5.42
N ARG A 278 -5.83 22.84 5.05
CA ARG A 278 -6.56 22.57 3.79
C ARG A 278 -8.03 22.99 3.82
N LYS A 279 -8.61 23.17 5.01
CA LYS A 279 -10.04 23.45 5.16
C LYS A 279 -10.45 24.75 4.47
N VAL A 280 -9.70 25.84 4.62
CA VAL A 280 -10.03 27.12 3.97
C VAL A 280 -10.04 27.00 2.44
N PRO A 281 -8.95 26.56 1.76
CA PRO A 281 -8.98 26.39 0.31
C PRO A 281 -10.12 25.49 -0.21
N GLN A 282 -10.45 24.42 0.52
CA GLN A 282 -11.55 23.52 0.15
C GLN A 282 -12.92 24.21 0.24
N VAL A 283 -13.17 24.92 1.35
CA VAL A 283 -14.44 25.62 1.57
C VAL A 283 -14.55 26.84 0.66
N THR A 284 -13.46 27.56 0.38
CA THR A 284 -13.42 28.63 -0.64
C THR A 284 -13.83 28.08 -2.01
N HIS A 285 -13.22 26.98 -2.46
CA HIS A 285 -13.56 26.37 -3.75
C HIS A 285 -15.04 25.93 -3.83
N LEU A 286 -15.56 25.39 -2.73
CA LEU A 286 -16.96 25.01 -2.63
C LEU A 286 -17.88 26.24 -2.66
N SER A 287 -17.51 27.30 -1.94
CA SER A 287 -18.21 28.59 -1.92
C SER A 287 -18.32 29.15 -3.32
N ASP A 288 -17.21 29.34 -4.03
CA ASP A 288 -17.16 29.84 -5.42
C ASP A 288 -18.05 28.99 -6.36
N THR A 289 -18.01 27.66 -6.19
CA THR A 289 -18.80 26.75 -7.01
C THR A 289 -20.29 26.89 -6.73
N THR A 290 -20.69 27.02 -5.46
CA THR A 290 -22.08 27.22 -5.07
C THR A 290 -22.61 28.60 -5.45
N GLU A 291 -21.78 29.64 -5.30
CA GLU A 291 -22.09 31.01 -5.73
C GLU A 291 -22.34 31.06 -7.24
N ARG A 292 -21.44 30.52 -8.04
CA ARG A 292 -21.61 30.43 -9.51
C ARG A 292 -22.91 29.74 -9.88
N ARG A 293 -23.23 28.60 -9.24
CA ARG A 293 -24.45 27.83 -9.49
C ARG A 293 -25.73 28.56 -9.08
N LEU A 294 -25.65 29.40 -8.04
CA LEU A 294 -26.74 30.27 -7.62
C LEU A 294 -26.91 31.42 -8.61
N GLN A 295 -25.81 32.07 -9.01
CA GLN A 295 -25.80 33.16 -9.98
C GLN A 295 -26.38 32.71 -11.33
N GLU A 296 -26.02 31.52 -11.82
CA GLU A 296 -26.63 30.92 -13.02
C GLU A 296 -28.16 30.81 -12.93
N HIS A 297 -28.72 30.55 -11.74
CA HIS A 297 -30.17 30.47 -11.55
C HIS A 297 -30.82 31.84 -11.39
N LEU A 298 -30.12 32.81 -10.79
CA LEU A 298 -30.57 34.20 -10.72
C LEU A 298 -30.56 34.85 -12.11
N ASP A 299 -29.55 34.59 -12.93
CA ASP A 299 -29.44 35.10 -14.30
C ASP A 299 -30.55 34.57 -15.21
N ARG A 300 -31.01 33.34 -14.96
CA ARG A 300 -32.18 32.75 -15.61
C ARG A 300 -33.49 33.39 -15.16
N ARG A 301 -33.52 34.05 -14.00
CA ARG A 301 -34.69 34.72 -13.41
C ARG A 301 -34.55 36.24 -13.51
N GLN A 302 -34.84 36.79 -14.69
CA GLN A 302 -34.80 38.25 -14.91
C GLN A 302 -36.19 38.85 -14.74
N ASP A 303 -36.31 39.86 -13.87
CA ASP A 303 -37.57 40.58 -13.60
C ASP A 303 -38.76 39.67 -13.24
N GLY A 304 -38.48 38.53 -12.60
CA GLY A 304 -39.49 37.52 -12.24
C GLY A 304 -39.92 36.61 -13.39
N ILE A 305 -39.28 36.71 -14.56
CA ILE A 305 -39.49 35.84 -15.72
C ILE A 305 -38.33 34.85 -15.84
N TRP A 306 -38.67 33.56 -15.88
CA TRP A 306 -37.71 32.48 -16.04
C TRP A 306 -37.37 32.24 -17.52
N ASP A 307 -36.07 32.14 -17.83
CA ASP A 307 -35.51 31.86 -19.16
C ASP A 307 -36.06 32.78 -20.27
N GLY A 308 -36.46 34.01 -19.91
CA GLY A 308 -37.09 34.97 -20.82
C GLY A 308 -38.47 34.55 -21.35
N ASN A 309 -39.11 33.53 -20.75
CA ASN A 309 -40.39 33.00 -21.19
C ASN A 309 -41.55 33.46 -20.26
N PRO A 310 -42.34 34.48 -20.66
CA PRO A 310 -43.46 34.96 -19.85
C PRO A 310 -44.67 34.00 -19.83
N ASN A 311 -44.69 32.98 -20.68
CA ASN A 311 -45.80 32.01 -20.79
C ASN A 311 -45.47 30.65 -20.14
N MET A 312 -44.42 30.59 -19.30
CA MET A 312 -44.05 29.39 -18.58
C MET A 312 -45.20 28.92 -17.67
N SER A 313 -45.43 27.62 -17.58
CA SER A 313 -46.52 27.10 -16.75
C SER A 313 -46.26 27.37 -15.27
N ALA A 314 -47.33 27.55 -14.49
CA ALA A 314 -47.21 27.78 -13.05
C ALA A 314 -46.47 26.65 -12.32
N GLU A 315 -46.59 25.41 -12.81
CA GLU A 315 -45.91 24.24 -12.26
C GLU A 315 -44.39 24.28 -12.52
N GLU A 316 -43.97 24.68 -13.71
CA GLU A 316 -42.56 24.86 -14.06
C GLU A 316 -41.93 26.01 -13.29
N VAL A 317 -42.62 27.14 -13.16
CA VAL A 317 -42.18 28.27 -12.32
C VAL A 317 -42.02 27.84 -10.87
N ALA A 318 -43.00 27.13 -10.29
CA ALA A 318 -42.92 26.63 -8.92
C ALA A 318 -41.81 25.59 -8.72
N LYS A 319 -41.40 24.86 -9.76
CA LYS A 319 -40.25 23.95 -9.71
C LYS A 319 -38.92 24.74 -9.71
N LEU A 320 -38.79 25.75 -10.56
CA LEU A 320 -37.58 26.58 -10.64
C LEU A 320 -37.38 27.44 -9.39
N GLU A 321 -38.45 28.01 -8.83
CA GLU A 321 -38.39 28.75 -7.56
C GLU A 321 -37.95 27.86 -6.39
N ARG A 322 -38.45 26.61 -6.30
CA ARG A 322 -37.97 25.63 -5.30
C ARG A 322 -36.50 25.27 -5.48
N GLU A 323 -36.04 25.16 -6.73
CA GLU A 323 -34.64 24.87 -7.03
C GLU A 323 -33.73 26.07 -6.66
N LEU A 324 -34.19 27.29 -6.90
CA LEU A 324 -33.51 28.52 -6.49
C LEU A 324 -33.39 28.61 -4.97
N GLU A 325 -34.47 28.36 -4.24
CA GLU A 325 -34.48 28.35 -2.77
C GLU A 325 -33.49 27.32 -2.19
N LYS A 326 -33.43 26.11 -2.76
CA LYS A 326 -32.44 25.10 -2.38
C LYS A 326 -31.02 25.56 -2.61
N ARG A 327 -30.74 26.22 -3.75
CA ARG A 327 -29.41 26.73 -4.09
C ARG A 327 -29.00 27.89 -3.19
N GLN A 328 -29.93 28.78 -2.88
CA GLN A 328 -29.70 29.86 -1.92
C GLN A 328 -29.38 29.31 -0.53
N THR A 329 -30.13 28.30 -0.09
CA THR A 329 -29.88 27.63 1.20
C THR A 329 -28.51 26.97 1.22
N ALA A 330 -28.15 26.24 0.15
CA ALA A 330 -26.84 25.60 0.03
C ALA A 330 -25.68 26.63 0.04
N TYR A 331 -25.83 27.74 -0.69
CA TYR A 331 -24.85 28.82 -0.68
C TYR A 331 -24.69 29.44 0.71
N ASN A 332 -25.80 29.73 1.41
CA ASN A 332 -25.74 30.30 2.76
C ASN A 332 -25.00 29.37 3.74
N ILE A 333 -25.26 28.06 3.69
CA ILE A 333 -24.55 27.07 4.53
C ILE A 333 -23.04 27.09 4.24
N VAL A 334 -22.65 27.07 2.97
CA VAL A 334 -21.22 27.04 2.59
C VAL A 334 -20.54 28.37 2.90
N SER A 335 -21.24 29.49 2.74
CA SER A 335 -20.73 30.81 3.11
C SER A 335 -20.51 30.93 4.62
N GLU A 336 -21.39 30.37 5.45
CA GLU A 336 -21.20 30.31 6.91
C GLU A 336 -19.98 29.46 7.26
N GLN A 337 -19.81 28.29 6.63
CA GLN A 337 -18.62 27.46 6.79
C GLN A 337 -17.33 28.16 6.35
N LEU A 338 -17.40 29.00 5.31
CA LEU A 338 -16.25 29.77 4.85
C LEU A 338 -15.83 30.79 5.90
N THR A 339 -16.79 31.56 6.44
CA THR A 339 -16.52 32.51 7.52
C THR A 339 -15.95 31.82 8.74
N GLU A 340 -16.49 30.67 9.15
CA GLU A 340 -15.93 29.87 10.25
C GLU A 340 -14.49 29.42 9.97
N ALA A 341 -14.19 29.03 8.73
CA ALA A 341 -12.86 28.59 8.34
C ALA A 341 -11.87 29.76 8.26
N GLU A 342 -12.30 30.93 7.76
CA GLU A 342 -11.52 32.17 7.71
C GLU A 342 -11.21 32.69 9.11
N ASP A 343 -12.20 32.72 10.01
CA ASP A 343 -12.02 33.07 11.42
C ASP A 343 -11.04 32.11 12.12
N LEU A 344 -11.06 30.82 11.75
CA LEU A 344 -10.07 29.87 12.24
C LEU A 344 -8.66 30.21 11.75
N THR A 345 -8.49 30.57 10.46
CA THR A 345 -7.18 30.96 9.89
C THR A 345 -6.65 32.28 10.43
N GLU A 346 -7.49 33.28 10.65
CA GLU A 346 -7.05 34.56 11.23
C GLU A 346 -6.58 34.41 12.69
N ASN A 347 -7.05 33.36 13.37
CA ASN A 347 -6.62 32.97 14.71
C ASN A 347 -5.63 31.80 14.72
N MET A 348 -5.08 31.39 13.56
CA MET A 348 -4.00 30.41 13.52
C MET A 348 -2.75 31.05 14.12
N GLY A 349 -2.29 30.46 15.23
CA GLY A 349 -1.02 30.80 15.86
C GLY A 349 0.17 30.40 15.00
N GLU A 350 1.37 30.53 15.54
CA GLU A 350 2.57 29.94 14.93
C GLU A 350 2.40 28.40 14.80
N ASP A 351 3.11 27.77 13.85
CA ASP A 351 3.01 26.32 13.59
C ASP A 351 3.13 25.45 14.86
N ASP A 352 3.90 25.92 15.83
CA ASP A 352 4.06 25.32 17.16
C ASP A 352 2.77 25.31 17.98
N GLU A 353 2.01 26.40 18.00
CA GLU A 353 0.75 26.50 18.74
C GLU A 353 -0.32 25.60 18.12
N GLU A 354 -0.31 25.47 16.80
CA GLU A 354 -1.21 24.55 16.08
C GLU A 354 -0.90 23.09 16.40
N MET A 355 0.38 22.73 16.43
CA MET A 355 0.83 21.40 16.82
C MET A 355 0.43 21.09 18.26
N GLU A 356 0.61 22.02 19.20
CA GLU A 356 0.17 21.83 20.58
C GLU A 356 -1.36 21.66 20.69
N LYS A 357 -2.14 22.45 19.94
CA LYS A 357 -3.59 22.31 19.89
C LYS A 357 -4.02 20.96 19.30
N ALA A 358 -3.35 20.50 18.24
CA ALA A 358 -3.61 19.21 17.61
C ALA A 358 -3.25 18.05 18.55
N TRP A 359 -2.13 18.13 19.27
CA TRP A 359 -1.75 17.17 20.30
C TRP A 359 -2.80 17.09 21.42
N LYS A 360 -3.25 18.23 21.96
CA LYS A 360 -4.33 18.28 22.97
C LYS A 360 -5.57 17.56 22.47
N LYS A 361 -6.04 17.92 21.27
CA LYS A 361 -7.22 17.31 20.65
C LYS A 361 -7.07 15.80 20.48
N GLN A 362 -5.90 15.34 20.03
CA GLN A 362 -5.62 13.92 19.84
C GLN A 362 -5.65 13.17 21.18
N ILE A 363 -4.94 13.67 22.19
CA ILE A 363 -4.89 13.06 23.53
C ILE A 363 -6.27 13.01 24.18
N GLU A 364 -7.04 14.10 24.13
CA GLU A 364 -8.41 14.16 24.64
C GLU A 364 -9.33 13.15 23.94
N SER A 365 -9.19 13.00 22.62
CA SER A 365 -9.96 12.02 21.83
C SER A 365 -9.64 10.59 22.26
N TYR A 366 -8.36 10.27 22.48
CA TYR A 366 -7.94 8.97 23.01
C TYR A 366 -8.48 8.72 24.42
N ILE A 367 -8.33 9.67 25.34
CA ILE A 367 -8.87 9.54 26.71
C ILE A 367 -10.37 9.28 26.67
N SER A 368 -11.11 10.03 25.85
CA SER A 368 -12.55 9.85 25.67
C SER A 368 -12.89 8.45 25.18
N TRP A 369 -12.19 7.96 24.14
CA TRP A 369 -12.39 6.62 23.60
C TRP A 369 -12.10 5.52 24.63
N ILE A 370 -10.97 5.60 25.35
CA ILE A 370 -10.64 4.62 26.40
C ILE A 370 -11.69 4.64 27.51
N ARG A 371 -12.16 5.81 27.93
CA ARG A 371 -13.22 5.92 28.95
C ARG A 371 -14.53 5.27 28.50
N ILE A 372 -14.95 5.48 27.25
CA ILE A 372 -16.14 4.82 26.69
C ILE A 372 -15.99 3.30 26.72
N ASN A 373 -14.82 2.78 26.33
CA ASN A 373 -14.55 1.34 26.35
C ASN A 373 -14.50 0.80 27.78
N LEU A 374 -13.88 1.52 28.71
CA LEU A 374 -13.82 1.16 30.12
C LEU A 374 -15.22 1.10 30.74
N GLU A 375 -16.08 2.08 30.45
CA GLU A 375 -17.47 2.07 30.87
C GLU A 375 -18.25 0.90 30.28
N PHE A 376 -18.01 0.56 29.01
CA PHE A 376 -18.62 -0.59 28.36
C PHE A 376 -18.19 -1.91 29.03
N SER A 377 -16.90 -2.08 29.30
CA SER A 377 -16.33 -3.29 29.92
C SER A 377 -16.84 -3.50 31.37
N LYS A 378 -17.16 -2.42 32.09
CA LYS A 378 -17.69 -2.48 33.47
C LYS A 378 -19.20 -2.80 33.56
N ARG A 379 -19.93 -2.93 32.44
CA ARG A 379 -21.38 -3.27 32.43
C ARG A 379 -21.59 -4.80 32.51
N GLU A 380 -22.71 -5.22 33.12
CA GLU A 380 -23.13 -6.64 33.12
C GLU A 380 -23.23 -7.16 31.67
N GLY A 381 -22.39 -8.14 31.32
CA GLY A 381 -22.29 -8.72 29.97
C GLY A 381 -21.16 -8.17 29.09
N GLY A 382 -20.28 -7.31 29.61
CA GLY A 382 -19.06 -6.89 28.93
C GLY A 382 -18.17 -8.09 28.59
N LYS A 383 -17.64 -8.13 27.36
CA LYS A 383 -16.74 -9.22 26.88
C LYS A 383 -15.40 -9.30 27.63
N PHE A 384 -15.08 -8.32 28.47
CA PHE A 384 -13.76 -8.07 29.04
C PHE A 384 -13.81 -7.89 30.57
N GLU A 385 -14.48 -8.79 31.30
CA GLU A 385 -14.34 -8.89 32.77
C GLU A 385 -12.95 -9.45 33.17
N VAL A 386 -11.88 -8.92 32.57
CA VAL A 386 -10.50 -9.22 32.95
C VAL A 386 -9.98 -7.99 33.70
N GLU A 387 -9.84 -8.14 35.02
CA GLU A 387 -9.35 -7.09 35.94
C GLU A 387 -8.05 -6.44 35.44
N GLU A 388 -7.19 -7.23 34.79
CA GLU A 388 -5.93 -6.79 34.20
C GLU A 388 -6.11 -5.79 33.05
N GLU A 389 -7.06 -6.02 32.15
CA GLU A 389 -7.32 -5.13 31.01
C GLU A 389 -7.96 -3.82 31.47
N THR A 390 -8.83 -3.90 32.48
CA THR A 390 -9.43 -2.72 33.13
C THR A 390 -8.33 -1.86 33.78
N ARG A 391 -7.41 -2.49 34.51
CA ARG A 391 -6.26 -1.81 35.11
C ARG A 391 -5.39 -1.15 34.04
N LYS A 392 -5.06 -1.86 32.96
CA LYS A 392 -4.27 -1.31 31.85
C LYS A 392 -4.94 -0.07 31.24
N MET A 393 -6.24 -0.11 30.97
CA MET A 393 -6.99 1.04 30.45
C MET A 393 -6.96 2.25 31.41
N GLU A 394 -7.02 2.02 32.72
CA GLU A 394 -6.90 3.09 33.73
C GLU A 394 -5.48 3.68 33.79
N GLU A 395 -4.44 2.85 33.64
CA GLU A 395 -3.05 3.30 33.54
C GLU A 395 -2.80 4.10 32.25
N ASP A 396 -3.36 3.68 31.12
CA ASP A 396 -3.29 4.38 29.84
C ASP A 396 -3.93 5.78 29.94
N ILE A 397 -5.12 5.89 30.55
CA ILE A 397 -5.77 7.19 30.80
C ILE A 397 -4.87 8.09 31.62
N ARG A 398 -4.29 7.58 32.72
CA ARG A 398 -3.42 8.37 33.61
C ARG A 398 -2.19 8.88 32.87
N GLY A 399 -1.54 8.03 32.06
CA GLY A 399 -0.39 8.44 31.26
C GLY A 399 -0.74 9.47 30.18
N LEU A 400 -1.93 9.40 29.59
CA LEU A 400 -2.43 10.40 28.65
C LEU A 400 -2.77 11.74 29.34
N GLU A 401 -3.36 11.71 30.53
CA GLU A 401 -3.64 12.91 31.32
C GLU A 401 -2.35 13.64 31.74
N GLU A 402 -1.29 12.90 32.05
CA GLU A 402 0.04 13.47 32.30
C GLU A 402 0.60 14.17 31.05
N LYS A 403 0.55 13.51 29.89
CA LYS A 403 0.96 14.12 28.61
C LYS A 403 0.14 15.36 28.25
N LEU A 404 -1.16 15.36 28.58
CA LEU A 404 -2.03 16.52 28.37
C LEU A 404 -1.59 17.74 29.22
N GLY A 405 -0.98 17.49 30.37
CA GLY A 405 -0.42 18.52 31.25
C GLY A 405 0.85 19.19 30.71
N ASP A 406 1.60 18.51 29.83
CA ASP A 406 2.87 18.98 29.28
C ASP A 406 2.96 18.76 27.76
N VAL A 407 1.93 19.22 27.03
CA VAL A 407 1.88 19.05 25.57
C VAL A 407 3.03 19.76 24.84
N ALA A 408 3.59 20.82 25.43
CA ALA A 408 4.70 21.56 24.83
C ALA A 408 6.00 20.75 24.69
N SER A 409 6.15 19.65 25.46
CA SER A 409 7.28 18.73 25.37
C SER A 409 7.09 17.60 24.35
N LEU A 410 5.91 17.51 23.74
CA LEU A 410 5.63 16.51 22.71
C LEU A 410 6.29 16.88 21.37
N PRO A 411 6.59 15.89 20.51
CA PRO A 411 7.27 16.13 19.25
C PRO A 411 6.53 17.11 18.34
N LYS A 412 7.26 18.08 17.80
CA LYS A 412 6.81 19.04 16.79
C LYS A 412 7.35 18.70 15.40
N THR A 413 8.41 17.90 15.33
CA THR A 413 9.01 17.42 14.09
C THR A 413 9.10 15.90 14.03
N SER A 414 9.26 15.35 12.82
CA SER A 414 9.49 13.91 12.64
C SER A 414 10.80 13.45 13.26
N GLU A 415 11.85 14.29 13.23
CA GLU A 415 13.13 13.99 13.87
C GLU A 415 12.99 13.85 15.40
N GLU A 416 12.27 14.77 16.06
CA GLU A 416 11.94 14.67 17.49
C GLU A 416 11.08 13.44 17.80
N ALA A 417 10.18 13.06 16.88
CA ALA A 417 9.36 11.87 17.04
C ALA A 417 10.17 10.57 16.86
N ILE A 418 11.27 10.60 16.11
CA ILE A 418 12.16 9.45 15.92
C ILE A 418 13.14 9.30 17.09
N GLN A 419 13.71 10.41 17.55
CA GLN A 419 14.69 10.42 18.64
C GLN A 419 14.01 10.15 20.00
N PRO A 420 14.67 9.42 20.92
CA PRO A 420 14.17 9.31 22.29
C PRO A 420 14.01 10.71 22.88
N PRO A 421 13.01 10.93 23.77
CA PRO A 421 12.90 12.20 24.44
C PRO A 421 14.23 12.44 25.16
N GLY A 422 14.85 13.60 24.96
CA GLY A 422 16.12 13.92 25.60
C GLY A 422 16.06 13.63 27.11
N SER A 423 17.22 13.36 27.72
CA SER A 423 17.44 13.01 29.14
C SER A 423 16.91 14.01 30.18
N THR A 424 16.03 14.92 29.81
CA THR A 424 15.22 15.78 30.67
C THR A 424 13.80 15.28 30.93
N ALA A 425 13.31 14.23 30.25
CA ALA A 425 12.03 13.60 30.56
C ALA A 425 12.24 12.40 31.49
N ILE A 426 12.10 12.66 32.80
CA ILE A 426 11.84 11.75 33.93
C ILE A 426 12.28 10.29 33.69
N SER A 427 13.48 9.98 34.19
CA SER A 427 13.85 8.62 34.56
C SER A 427 12.87 8.10 35.61
N HIS A 428 12.03 7.13 35.24
CA HIS A 428 11.56 6.15 36.21
C HIS A 428 12.70 5.14 36.40
N GLU A 429 13.62 5.46 37.31
CA GLU A 429 14.46 4.47 37.96
C GLU A 429 13.63 3.79 39.07
N ASP A 430 13.61 2.45 39.00
CA ASP A 430 13.27 1.40 39.98
C ASP A 430 11.89 1.34 40.66
#